data_AF-A0A2X3I803-F1
#
_entry.id   AF-A0A2X3I803-F1
#
_cell.length_a   1.000
_cell.length_b   1.000
_cell.length_c   1.000
_cell.angle_alpha   90.00
_cell.angle_beta   90.00
_cell.angle_gamma   90.00
#
_symmetry.space_group_name_H-M   'P 1'
#
loop_
_entity.id
_entity.type
_entity.pdbx_description
1 polymer ?
#
loop_
_entity_poly.entity_id
_entity_poly.type
_entity_poly.pdbx_seq_one_letter_code
_entity_poly.pdbx_strand_id
1 'polypeptide(L)'
;MVVARSGGYRARRQQQRQTPGQWVADQGLSMQDVVAFGDNYNDLSMLEAAGTGVAMGNAVDEVKARANIVIGDNESTSIAEFIYRQLL
;
A
#
# COMPACT_ATOMS: atom_id res chain seq x y z
N MET A 1 5.39 -10.56 -4.35
CA MET A 1 4.46 -9.74 -3.56
C MET A 1 5.22 -8.61 -2.91
N VAL A 2 4.79 -7.38 -3.14
CA VAL A 2 5.43 -6.15 -2.63
C VAL A 2 4.45 -5.44 -1.72
N VAL A 3 4.89 -5.08 -0.52
CA VAL A 3 4.12 -4.20 0.37
C VAL A 3 4.70 -2.80 0.29
N ALA A 4 3.89 -1.85 -0.19
CA ALA A 4 4.32 -0.47 -0.38
C ALA A 4 3.42 0.52 0.38
N ARG A 5 4.02 1.57 0.95
CA ARG A 5 3.31 2.72 1.55
C ARG A 5 3.65 3.99 0.77
N SER A 6 2.70 4.93 0.63
CA SER A 6 2.96 6.16 -0.15
C SER A 6 4.07 7.03 0.46
N GLY A 7 4.27 6.99 1.79
CA GLY A 7 5.25 7.80 2.50
C GLY A 7 6.62 7.15 2.80
N GLY A 8 7.05 6.10 2.08
CA GLY A 8 8.06 5.17 2.62
C GLY A 8 9.32 4.82 1.82
N TYR A 9 9.45 5.14 0.53
CA TYR A 9 10.70 4.82 -0.19
C TYR A 9 11.77 5.89 0.05
N ARG A 10 12.28 5.95 1.29
CA ARG A 10 13.52 6.67 1.66
C ARG A 10 14.63 5.66 1.96
N ALA A 11 14.92 4.77 1.01
CA ALA A 11 16.12 3.94 1.07
C ALA A 11 17.30 4.70 0.41
N ARG A 12 18.27 5.06 1.25
CA ARG A 12 19.66 5.51 1.01
C ARG A 12 20.08 5.94 -0.42
N ARG A 13 20.61 7.17 -0.47
CA ARG A 13 21.42 7.87 -1.51
C ARG A 13 20.67 8.49 -2.69
N GLN A 14 20.54 9.82 -2.58
CA GLN A 14 20.55 10.92 -3.57
C GLN A 14 20.65 10.73 -5.10
N GLN A 15 20.49 9.55 -5.73
CA GLN A 15 20.68 9.44 -7.20
C GLN A 15 19.54 8.88 -8.02
N GLN A 16 18.48 8.27 -7.48
CA GLN A 16 17.36 7.83 -8.32
C GLN A 16 16.02 8.03 -7.61
N ARG A 17 15.27 9.08 -8.00
CA ARG A 17 13.85 9.24 -7.65
C ARG A 17 13.04 8.23 -8.48
N GLN A 18 13.05 6.97 -8.09
CA GLN A 18 12.19 5.97 -8.72
C GLN A 18 10.80 6.00 -8.08
N THR A 19 9.75 5.87 -8.90
CA THR A 19 8.40 5.69 -8.41
C THR A 19 8.22 4.26 -7.88
N PRO A 20 7.25 4.01 -6.99
CA PRO A 20 6.93 2.65 -6.56
C PRO A 20 6.65 1.71 -7.74
N GLY A 21 5.96 2.19 -8.78
CA GLY A 21 5.70 1.41 -9.99
C GLY A 21 6.96 1.04 -10.76
N GLN A 22 7.93 1.96 -10.88
CA GLN A 22 9.23 1.65 -11.48
C GLN A 22 9.99 0.61 -10.67
N TRP A 23 10.01 0.74 -9.34
CA TRP A 23 10.63 -0.26 -8.47
C TRP A 23 10.01 -1.65 -8.62
N VAL A 24 8.68 -1.72 -8.66
CA VAL A 24 7.94 -2.98 -8.86
C VAL A 24 8.29 -3.61 -10.21
N ALA A 25 8.33 -2.82 -11.27
CA ALA A 25 8.72 -3.28 -12.60
C ALA A 25 10.17 -3.79 -12.64
N ASP A 26 11.11 -3.13 -11.95
CA ASP A 26 12.50 -3.55 -11.86
C ASP A 26 12.66 -4.91 -11.15
N GLN A 27 11.69 -5.31 -10.32
CA GLN A 27 11.64 -6.64 -9.72
C GLN A 27 11.00 -7.71 -10.63
N GLY A 28 10.61 -7.35 -11.86
CA GLY A 28 9.87 -8.23 -12.77
C GLY A 28 8.44 -8.50 -12.33
N LEU A 29 7.88 -7.62 -11.49
CA LEU A 29 6.52 -7.70 -10.97
C LEU A 29 5.63 -6.64 -11.61
N SER A 30 4.32 -6.81 -11.46
CA SER A 30 3.32 -5.82 -11.83
C SER A 30 2.70 -5.18 -10.60
N MET A 31 2.00 -4.05 -10.79
CA MET A 31 1.22 -3.46 -9.69
C MET A 31 0.10 -4.40 -9.20
N GLN A 32 -0.33 -5.38 -10.01
CA GLN A 32 -1.28 -6.41 -9.57
C GLN A 32 -0.70 -7.34 -8.50
N ASP A 33 0.63 -7.43 -8.39
CA ASP A 33 1.34 -8.21 -7.38
C ASP A 33 1.62 -7.43 -6.08
N VAL A 34 1.07 -6.21 -5.99
CA VAL A 34 1.29 -5.25 -4.90
C VAL A 34 0.09 -5.22 -3.97
N VAL A 35 0.38 -5.20 -2.67
CA VAL A 35 -0.58 -4.80 -1.64
C VAL A 35 -0.19 -3.42 -1.13
N ALA A 36 -1.10 -2.46 -1.24
CA ALA A 36 -0.91 -1.09 -0.75
C ALA A 36 -1.77 -0.84 0.49
N PHE A 37 -1.20 -0.19 1.50
CA PHE A 37 -1.93 0.25 2.69
C PHE A 37 -1.95 1.77 2.76
N GLY A 38 -3.10 2.35 3.08
CA GLY A 38 -3.28 3.80 3.11
C GLY A 38 -4.41 4.25 4.03
N ASP A 39 -4.36 5.50 4.46
CA ASP A 39 -5.36 6.09 5.35
C ASP A 39 -5.82 7.49 4.92
N ASN A 40 -5.14 8.11 3.96
CA ASN A 40 -5.39 9.49 3.58
C ASN A 40 -5.40 9.68 2.05
N TYR A 41 -5.81 10.87 1.59
CA TYR A 41 -6.01 11.18 0.17
C TYR A 41 -4.75 10.99 -0.68
N ASN A 42 -3.57 11.22 -0.10
CA ASN A 42 -2.28 10.99 -0.78
C ASN A 42 -1.99 9.50 -1.06
N ASP A 43 -2.74 8.57 -0.47
CA ASP A 43 -2.60 7.14 -0.71
C ASP A 43 -3.54 6.63 -1.82
N LEU A 44 -4.57 7.40 -2.20
CA LEU A 44 -5.61 6.96 -3.15
C LEU A 44 -5.04 6.42 -4.45
N SER A 45 -4.14 7.15 -5.09
CA SER A 45 -3.53 6.73 -6.35
C SER A 45 -2.75 5.41 -6.23
N MET A 46 -2.23 5.12 -5.04
CA MET A 46 -1.51 3.88 -4.77
C MET A 46 -2.46 2.72 -4.44
N LEU A 47 -3.54 3.01 -3.71
CA LEU A 47 -4.59 2.04 -3.40
C LEU A 47 -5.32 1.58 -4.67
N GLU A 48 -5.60 2.50 -5.58
CA GLU A 48 -6.26 2.22 -6.87
C GLU A 48 -5.33 1.51 -7.87
N ALA A 49 -4.02 1.81 -7.83
CA ALA A 49 -3.06 1.19 -8.74
C ALA A 49 -2.66 -0.23 -8.33
N ALA A 50 -2.68 -0.54 -7.03
CA ALA A 50 -2.29 -1.86 -6.52
C ALA A 50 -3.37 -2.92 -6.82
N GLY A 51 -2.94 -4.16 -7.02
CA GLY A 51 -3.86 -5.30 -7.14
C GLY A 51 -4.70 -5.52 -5.89
N THR A 52 -4.20 -5.08 -4.72
CA THR A 52 -4.98 -5.01 -3.49
C THR A 52 -4.65 -3.74 -2.71
N GLY A 53 -5.54 -2.76 -2.78
CA GLY A 53 -5.56 -1.59 -1.91
C GLY A 53 -6.30 -1.86 -0.61
N VAL A 54 -5.67 -1.55 0.52
CA VAL A 54 -6.20 -1.74 1.87
C VAL A 54 -6.27 -0.39 2.59
N ALA A 55 -7.47 0.05 2.95
CA ALA A 55 -7.67 1.24 3.76
C ALA A 55 -7.66 0.91 5.26
N MET A 56 -7.08 1.79 6.07
CA MET A 56 -7.10 1.68 7.53
C MET A 56 -8.46 2.06 8.12
N GLY A 57 -8.78 1.54 9.31
CA GLY A 57 -10.05 1.79 9.99
C GLY A 57 -10.27 3.27 10.33
N ASN A 58 -9.18 4.00 10.55
CA ASN A 58 -9.17 5.43 10.81
C ASN A 58 -9.09 6.30 9.54
N ALA A 59 -9.11 5.68 8.35
CA ALA A 59 -9.10 6.40 7.09
C ALA A 59 -10.40 7.19 6.88
N VAL A 60 -10.31 8.27 6.10
CA VAL A 60 -11.49 9.03 5.67
C VAL A 60 -12.39 8.16 4.77
N ASP A 61 -13.69 8.40 4.81
CA ASP A 61 -14.68 7.58 4.08
C ASP A 61 -14.38 7.50 2.58
N GLU A 62 -13.87 8.59 2.01
CA GLU A 62 -13.51 8.67 0.60
C GLU A 62 -12.37 7.70 0.21
N VAL A 63 -11.43 7.47 1.14
CA VAL A 63 -10.32 6.51 0.99
C VAL A 63 -10.82 5.08 1.17
N LYS A 64 -11.66 4.83 2.18
CA LYS A 64 -12.27 3.52 2.41
C LYS A 64 -13.09 3.06 1.21
N ALA A 65 -13.85 3.97 0.60
CA ALA A 65 -14.70 3.67 -0.55
C ALA A 65 -13.93 3.26 -1.82
N ARG A 66 -12.63 3.59 -1.91
CA ARG A 66 -11.77 3.30 -3.07
C ARG A 66 -10.77 2.18 -2.81
N ALA A 67 -10.69 1.67 -1.59
CA ALA A 67 -9.90 0.49 -1.27
C ALA A 67 -10.69 -0.79 -1.56
N ASN A 68 -9.98 -1.89 -1.84
CA ASN A 68 -10.59 -3.21 -1.97
C ASN A 68 -11.03 -3.75 -0.61
N ILE A 69 -10.28 -3.42 0.44
CA ILE A 69 -10.48 -3.95 1.79
C ILE A 69 -10.30 -2.81 2.80
N VAL A 70 -11.09 -2.83 3.87
CA VAL A 70 -10.89 -1.96 5.04
C VAL A 70 -10.49 -2.86 6.21
N ILE A 71 -9.39 -2.55 6.88
CA ILE A 71 -8.95 -3.23 8.11
C ILE A 71 -9.11 -2.31 9.32
N GLY A 72 -8.69 -2.75 10.51
CA GLY A 72 -8.71 -1.89 11.70
C GLY A 72 -7.70 -0.74 11.62
N ASP A 73 -7.61 0.02 12.71
CA ASP A 73 -6.87 1.28 12.73
C ASP A 73 -5.35 1.10 12.59
N ASN A 74 -4.67 2.15 12.13
CA ASN A 74 -3.23 2.17 11.93
C ASN A 74 -2.39 2.03 13.22
N GLU A 75 -2.98 2.27 14.39
CA GLU A 75 -2.35 2.06 15.70
C GLU A 75 -2.53 0.63 16.25
N SER A 76 -3.26 -0.23 15.54
CA SER A 76 -3.54 -1.61 15.95
C SER A 76 -2.64 -2.63 15.24
N THR A 77 -2.76 -3.90 15.62
CA THR A 77 -2.10 -5.04 14.95
C THR A 77 -2.71 -5.41 13.59
N SER A 78 -3.67 -4.61 13.09
CA SER A 78 -4.47 -4.94 11.90
C SER A 78 -3.64 -5.21 10.64
N ILE A 79 -2.54 -4.48 10.42
CA ILE A 79 -1.66 -4.74 9.26
C ILE A 79 -0.99 -6.12 9.38
N ALA A 80 -0.48 -6.46 10.57
CA ALA A 80 0.16 -7.74 10.81
C ALA A 80 -0.84 -8.90 10.70
N GLU A 81 -2.03 -8.73 11.25
CA GLU A 81 -3.12 -9.71 11.14
C GLU A 81 -3.58 -9.91 9.69
N PHE A 82 -3.68 -8.83 8.92
CA PHE A 82 -3.99 -8.91 7.50
C PHE A 82 -2.95 -9.74 6.74
N ILE A 83 -1.66 -9.42 6.94
CA ILE A 83 -0.55 -10.15 6.30
C ILE A 83 -0.60 -11.63 6.70
N TYR A 84 -0.77 -11.93 7.98
CA TYR A 84 -0.80 -13.31 8.48
C TYR A 84 -1.98 -14.12 7.93
N ARG A 85 -3.15 -13.50 7.72
CA ARG A 85 -4.36 -14.20 7.28
C ARG A 85 -4.49 -14.35 5.77
N GLN A 86 -3.96 -13.38 5.02
CA GLN A 86 -4.21 -13.29 3.57
C GLN A 86 -2.99 -13.73 2.75
N LEU A 87 -1.79 -13.72 3.34
CA LEU A 87 -0.54 -13.85 2.58
C LEU A 87 0.38 -14.99 3.08
N LEU A 88 0.07 -15.59 4.24
CA LEU A 88 0.79 -16.73 4.86
C LEU A 88 -0.20 -17.86 5.17
#